data_AF-K4HE11-F1
#
_entry.id   AF-K4HE11-F1
#
_cell.length_a   1.000
_cell.length_b   1.000
_cell.length_c   1.000
_cell.angle_alpha   90.00
_cell.angle_beta   90.00
_cell.angle_gamma   90.00
#
_symmetry.space_group_name_H-M   'P 1'
#
loop_
_entity.id
_entity.type
_entity.pdbx_description
1 polymer ?
#
loop_
_entity_poly.entity_id
_entity_poly.type
_entity_poly.pdbx_seq_one_letter_code
_entity_poly.pdbx_strand_id
1 'polypeptide(L)'
;GTEWLNSQSIPTFASELTNELLKKDGKVQGKNTLSGLNYWLVKNKIEVFYPGPGHTPDNVVVWLPEKKILFGGCFVKPDGPGNLDDANLEAWPKSAKILMSKYGKAKLVVSSHSEIGDAS
;
A
#
# COMPACT_ATOMS: atom_id res chain seq x y z
N GLY A 1 1.62 -16.29 -0.72
CA GLY A 1 1.50 -15.85 -2.13
C GLY A 1 2.86 -15.71 -2.79
N THR A 2 3.69 -14.81 -2.28
CA THR A 2 5.01 -14.45 -2.85
C THR A 2 5.92 -15.64 -3.12
N GLU A 3 6.08 -16.55 -2.15
CA GLU A 3 6.93 -17.73 -2.30
C GLU A 3 6.54 -18.61 -3.50
N TRP A 4 5.26 -18.92 -3.63
CA TRP A 4 4.75 -19.72 -4.75
C TRP A 4 4.93 -18.99 -6.09
N LEU A 5 4.62 -17.68 -6.17
CA LEU A 5 4.85 -16.89 -7.39
C LEU A 5 6.33 -16.87 -7.79
N ASN A 6 7.21 -16.74 -6.80
CA ASN A 6 8.65 -16.78 -7.00
C ASN A 6 9.11 -18.13 -7.55
N SER A 7 8.53 -19.24 -7.09
CA SER A 7 8.84 -20.60 -7.56
C SER A 7 8.38 -20.83 -9.00
N GLN A 8 7.36 -20.10 -9.45
CA GLN A 8 6.88 -20.11 -10.84
C GLN A 8 7.61 -19.08 -11.74
N SER A 9 8.68 -18.45 -11.25
CA SER A 9 9.38 -17.37 -11.95
C SER A 9 8.50 -16.18 -12.36
N ILE A 10 7.39 -15.97 -11.65
CA ILE A 10 6.53 -14.79 -11.84
C ILE A 10 7.15 -13.60 -11.09
N PRO A 11 7.31 -12.43 -11.72
CA PRO A 11 7.85 -11.25 -11.05
C PRO A 11 6.98 -10.81 -9.86
N THR A 12 7.61 -10.69 -8.68
CA THR A 12 6.99 -10.15 -7.46
C THR A 12 7.66 -8.85 -7.09
N PHE A 13 6.87 -7.92 -6.53
CA PHE A 13 7.31 -6.57 -6.19
C PHE A 13 6.93 -6.25 -4.75
N ALA A 14 7.83 -5.59 -4.04
CA ALA A 14 7.59 -5.07 -2.69
C ALA A 14 8.41 -3.79 -2.47
N SER A 15 7.98 -2.91 -1.56
CA SER A 15 8.82 -1.77 -1.18
C SER A 15 10.11 -2.26 -0.50
N GLU A 16 11.13 -1.42 -0.50
CA GLU A 16 12.38 -1.73 0.22
C GLU A 16 12.11 -2.06 1.69
N LEU A 17 11.33 -1.21 2.37
CA LEU A 17 10.96 -1.41 3.77
C LEU A 17 10.11 -2.68 3.99
N THR A 18 9.19 -2.99 3.08
CA THR A 18 8.42 -4.25 3.12
C THR A 18 9.35 -5.46 3.02
N ASN A 19 10.32 -5.42 2.11
CA ASN A 19 11.30 -6.49 1.96
C ASN A 19 12.20 -6.63 3.19
N GLU A 20 12.56 -5.53 3.86
CA GLU A 20 13.30 -5.55 5.13
C GLU A 20 12.49 -6.22 6.25
N LEU A 21 11.22 -5.85 6.40
CA LEU A 21 10.33 -6.46 7.39
C LEU A 21 10.09 -7.95 7.13
N LEU A 22 9.87 -8.34 5.86
CA LEU A 22 9.77 -9.75 5.47
C LEU A 22 11.03 -10.54 5.86
N LYS A 23 12.21 -9.98 5.60
CA LYS A 23 13.49 -10.61 5.97
C LYS A 23 13.62 -10.76 7.49
N LYS A 24 13.27 -9.73 8.26
CA LYS A 24 13.27 -9.76 9.73
C LYS A 24 12.35 -10.85 10.28
N ASP A 25 11.20 -11.04 9.63
CA ASP A 25 10.21 -12.07 9.98
C ASP A 25 10.57 -13.48 9.48
N GLY A 26 11.69 -13.65 8.77
CA GLY A 26 12.05 -14.93 8.15
C GLY A 26 11.13 -15.35 7.00
N LYS A 27 10.45 -14.39 6.35
CA LYS A 27 9.53 -14.62 5.22
C LYS A 27 10.22 -14.35 3.87
N VAL A 28 9.71 -15.00 2.83
CA VAL A 28 10.20 -14.83 1.46
C VAL A 28 9.92 -13.41 0.95
N GLN A 29 10.97 -12.74 0.50
CA GLN A 29 10.95 -11.40 -0.06
C GLN A 29 10.39 -11.36 -1.50
N GLY A 30 9.91 -10.19 -1.92
CA GLY A 30 9.65 -9.89 -3.33
C GLY A 30 10.96 -9.84 -4.11
N LYS A 31 10.97 -10.40 -5.33
CA LYS A 31 12.16 -10.46 -6.19
C LYS A 31 12.60 -9.09 -6.72
N ASN A 32 11.68 -8.13 -6.79
CA ASN A 32 11.95 -6.78 -7.27
C ASN A 32 11.58 -5.77 -6.18
N THR A 33 12.46 -4.78 -5.96
CA THR A 33 12.25 -3.74 -4.96
C THR A 33 11.71 -2.47 -5.59
N LEU A 34 10.70 -1.89 -4.97
CA LEU A 34 10.15 -0.57 -5.30
C LEU A 34 10.87 0.48 -4.44
N SER A 35 11.60 1.40 -5.08
CA SER A 35 12.35 2.46 -4.40
C SER A 35 11.66 3.82 -4.52
N GLY A 36 11.75 4.62 -3.47
CA GLY A 36 11.19 5.98 -3.42
C GLY A 36 9.71 6.04 -3.02
N LEU A 37 9.19 7.26 -2.95
CA LEU A 37 7.81 7.50 -2.49
C LEU A 37 6.76 7.16 -3.55
N ASN A 38 7.11 7.29 -4.84
CA ASN A 38 6.22 7.03 -5.97
C ASN A 38 6.94 6.10 -6.94
N TYR A 39 6.25 5.06 -7.38
CA TYR A 39 6.79 4.11 -8.34
C TYR A 39 5.74 3.75 -9.38
N TRP A 40 6.08 3.88 -10.67
CA TRP A 40 5.22 3.42 -11.75
C TRP A 40 5.51 1.95 -12.04
N LEU A 41 4.67 1.05 -11.52
CA LEU A 41 4.74 -0.38 -11.88
C LEU A 41 4.43 -0.57 -13.36
N VAL A 42 3.46 0.19 -13.86
CA VAL A 42 3.17 0.32 -15.29
C VAL A 42 2.97 1.80 -15.57
N LYS A 43 3.87 2.40 -16.38
CA LYS A 43 3.86 3.83 -16.67
C LYS A 43 2.47 4.31 -17.10
N ASN A 44 1.97 5.33 -16.42
CA ASN A 44 0.65 5.97 -16.61
C ASN A 44 -0.57 5.07 -16.32
N LYS A 45 -0.39 3.84 -15.81
CA LYS A 45 -1.50 2.90 -15.56
C LYS A 45 -1.58 2.39 -14.14
N ILE A 46 -0.45 2.09 -13.51
CA ILE A 46 -0.37 1.55 -12.16
C ILE A 46 0.75 2.28 -11.41
N GLU A 47 0.36 3.12 -10.46
CA GLU A 47 1.27 3.82 -9.56
C GLU A 47 1.19 3.17 -8.17
N VAL A 48 2.34 2.93 -7.55
CA VAL A 48 2.46 2.59 -6.14
C VAL A 48 2.93 3.83 -5.40
N PHE A 49 2.27 4.17 -4.30
CA PHE A 49 2.58 5.36 -3.50
C PHE A 49 2.73 5.02 -2.03
N TYR A 50 3.78 5.57 -1.42
CA TYR A 50 4.02 5.51 0.02
C TYR A 50 3.58 6.83 0.68
N PRO A 51 2.45 6.86 1.41
CA PRO A 51 1.99 8.05 2.13
C PRO A 51 2.75 8.31 3.44
N GLY A 52 3.62 7.39 3.86
CA GLY A 52 4.24 7.36 5.18
C GLY A 52 3.62 6.29 6.09
N PRO A 53 4.14 6.13 7.33
CA PRO A 53 3.72 5.09 8.26
C PRO A 53 2.24 5.23 8.66
N GLY A 54 1.57 4.10 8.86
CA GLY A 54 0.19 4.05 9.32
C GLY A 54 -0.15 2.73 9.99
N HIS A 55 -0.89 1.86 9.29
CA HIS A 55 -1.22 0.53 9.78
C HIS A 55 0.03 -0.32 10.02
N THR A 56 1.04 -0.12 9.18
CA THR A 56 2.39 -0.65 9.35
C THR A 56 3.40 0.43 8.94
N PRO A 57 4.70 0.28 9.25
CA PRO A 57 5.70 1.25 8.82
C PRO A 57 5.90 1.28 7.30
N ASP A 58 5.55 0.20 6.60
CA ASP A 58 5.85 -0.03 5.18
C ASP A 58 4.64 0.03 4.25
N ASN A 59 3.45 0.34 4.77
CA ASN A 59 2.21 0.31 3.98
C ASN A 59 2.31 1.17 2.71
N VAL A 60 1.89 0.64 1.58
CA VAL A 60 1.74 1.41 0.33
C VAL A 60 0.31 1.32 -0.16
N VAL A 61 -0.08 2.30 -0.99
CA VAL A 61 -1.34 2.28 -1.74
C VAL A 61 -1.06 2.10 -3.23
N VAL A 62 -2.05 1.65 -3.98
CA VAL A 62 -1.95 1.52 -5.45
C VAL A 62 -3.02 2.39 -6.12
N TRP A 63 -2.60 3.21 -7.08
CA TRP A 63 -3.45 4.14 -7.81
C TRP A 63 -3.56 3.76 -9.29
N LEU A 64 -4.79 3.73 -9.79
CA LEU A 64 -5.14 3.50 -11.19
C LEU A 64 -5.68 4.81 -11.80
N PRO A 65 -4.84 5.66 -12.41
CA PRO A 65 -5.20 7.01 -12.83
C PRO A 65 -6.32 7.05 -13.87
N GLU A 66 -6.33 6.15 -14.85
CA GLU A 66 -7.34 6.13 -15.93
C GLU A 66 -8.75 5.89 -15.41
N LYS A 67 -8.88 5.10 -14.32
CA LYS A 67 -10.16 4.76 -13.71
C LYS A 67 -10.47 5.55 -12.45
N LYS A 68 -9.48 6.28 -11.94
CA LYS A 68 -9.51 6.98 -10.65
C LYS A 68 -9.83 6.03 -9.48
N ILE A 69 -9.21 4.85 -9.47
CA ILE A 69 -9.40 3.85 -8.41
C ILE A 69 -8.17 3.85 -7.51
N LEU A 70 -8.40 3.95 -6.20
CA LEU A 70 -7.37 3.82 -5.17
C LEU A 70 -7.56 2.49 -4.44
N PHE A 71 -6.59 1.60 -4.52
CA PHE A 71 -6.47 0.48 -3.60
C PHE A 71 -5.71 0.94 -2.36
N GLY A 72 -6.44 1.16 -1.27
CA GLY A 72 -5.92 1.65 0.00
C GLY A 72 -5.36 0.55 0.92
N GLY A 73 -5.60 -0.71 0.59
CA GLY A 73 -5.15 -1.86 1.39
C GLY A 73 -5.63 -1.78 2.84
N CYS A 74 -4.78 -2.21 3.77
CA CYS A 74 -5.05 -2.12 5.20
C CYS A 74 -4.82 -0.72 5.80
N PHE A 75 -4.30 0.24 5.02
CA PHE A 75 -4.10 1.62 5.48
C PHE A 75 -5.43 2.39 5.59
N VAL A 76 -6.37 2.12 4.69
CA VAL A 76 -7.72 2.71 4.72
C VAL A 76 -8.61 1.85 5.63
N LYS A 77 -9.10 2.46 6.71
CA LYS A 77 -9.78 1.80 7.82
C LYS A 77 -10.97 2.63 8.33
N PRO A 78 -12.11 2.66 7.61
CA PRO A 78 -13.25 3.51 7.96
C PRO A 78 -13.95 3.05 9.25
N ASP A 79 -13.98 1.74 9.52
CA ASP A 79 -14.71 1.14 10.65
C ASP A 79 -13.88 1.02 11.94
N GLY A 80 -12.68 1.60 11.95
CA GLY A 80 -11.72 1.53 13.06
C GLY A 80 -10.38 0.90 12.66
N PRO A 81 -9.30 1.16 13.44
CA PRO A 81 -7.94 0.92 12.98
C PRO A 81 -7.53 -0.56 12.92
N GLY A 82 -8.28 -1.46 13.57
CA GLY A 82 -7.98 -2.89 13.60
C GLY A 82 -6.79 -3.22 14.52
N ASN A 83 -5.92 -4.15 14.10
CA ASN A 83 -4.71 -4.48 14.85
C ASN A 83 -3.72 -3.29 14.81
N LEU A 84 -3.12 -3.00 15.97
CA LEU A 84 -2.22 -1.87 16.19
C LEU A 84 -0.78 -2.30 16.51
N ASP A 85 -0.48 -3.60 16.58
CA ASP A 85 0.83 -4.12 17.02
C ASP A 85 2.02 -3.52 16.26
N ASP A 86 1.87 -3.35 14.93
CA ASP A 86 2.88 -2.75 14.05
C ASP A 86 2.54 -1.31 13.62
N ALA A 87 1.45 -0.74 14.15
CA ALA A 87 0.95 0.55 13.70
C ALA A 87 1.76 1.71 14.26
N ASN A 88 1.93 2.75 13.43
CA ASN A 88 2.47 4.03 13.87
C ASN A 88 1.35 5.05 14.06
N LEU A 89 0.73 5.05 15.24
CA LEU A 89 -0.42 5.91 15.55
C LEU A 89 -0.11 7.41 15.51
N GLU A 90 1.14 7.80 15.80
CA GLU A 90 1.55 9.20 15.76
C GLU A 90 1.65 9.72 14.31
N ALA A 91 2.18 8.91 13.41
CA ALA A 91 2.36 9.27 12.01
C ALA A 91 1.09 9.10 11.16
N TRP A 92 0.22 8.14 11.50
CA TRP A 92 -0.93 7.76 10.67
C TRP A 92 -1.83 8.94 10.29
N PRO A 93 -2.22 9.87 11.19
CA PRO A 93 -3.05 11.01 10.81
C PRO A 93 -2.39 11.93 9.77
N LYS A 94 -1.06 12.09 9.84
CA LYS A 94 -0.30 12.89 8.86
C LYS A 94 -0.25 12.17 7.51
N SER A 95 0.02 10.86 7.52
CA SER A 95 0.03 10.05 6.29
C SER A 95 -1.35 9.98 5.63
N ALA A 96 -2.43 9.92 6.41
CA ALA A 96 -3.80 9.97 5.89
C ALA A 96 -4.08 11.32 5.20
N LYS A 97 -3.67 12.44 5.79
CA LYS A 97 -3.79 13.77 5.16
C LYS A 97 -3.01 13.87 3.84
N ILE A 98 -1.79 13.29 3.78
CA ILE A 98 -1.00 13.23 2.54
C ILE A 98 -1.76 12.44 1.47
N LEU A 99 -2.30 11.28 1.84
CA LEU A 99 -3.07 10.42 0.94
C LEU A 99 -4.33 11.13 0.39
N MET A 100 -5.12 11.76 1.28
CA MET A 100 -6.32 12.51 0.93
C MET A 100 -6.00 13.70 0.02
N SER A 101 -4.93 14.44 0.30
CA SER A 101 -4.50 15.56 -0.55
C SER A 101 -4.13 15.11 -1.97
N LYS A 102 -3.42 13.98 -2.09
CA LYS A 102 -2.97 13.46 -3.39
C LYS A 102 -4.10 12.80 -4.20
N TYR A 103 -4.96 12.03 -3.55
CA TYR A 103 -5.97 11.19 -4.21
C TYR A 103 -7.42 11.53 -3.85
N GLY A 104 -7.70 12.73 -3.34
CA GLY A 104 -9.06 13.20 -3.03
C GLY A 104 -10.01 13.33 -4.23
N LYS A 105 -9.56 12.95 -5.43
CA LYS A 105 -10.38 12.83 -6.64
C LYS A 105 -10.66 11.36 -7.03
N ALA A 106 -10.38 10.41 -6.13
CA ALA A 106 -10.70 9.01 -6.34
C ALA A 106 -12.22 8.83 -6.54
N LYS A 107 -12.59 8.03 -7.54
CA LYS A 107 -13.99 7.62 -7.76
C LYS A 107 -14.35 6.40 -6.92
N LEU A 108 -13.37 5.52 -6.69
CA LEU A 108 -13.52 4.33 -5.86
C LEU A 108 -12.31 4.19 -4.96
N VAL A 109 -12.56 3.85 -3.71
CA VAL A 109 -11.54 3.50 -2.71
C VAL A 109 -11.81 2.06 -2.26
N VAL A 110 -10.86 1.17 -2.53
CA VAL A 110 -10.93 -0.24 -2.17
C VAL A 110 -10.05 -0.46 -0.96
N SER A 111 -10.67 -0.75 0.19
CA SER A 111 -9.97 -1.16 1.42
C SER A 111 -9.80 -2.68 1.45
N SER A 112 -8.94 -3.19 2.33
CA SER A 112 -8.75 -4.64 2.49
C SER A 112 -9.85 -5.33 3.32
N HIS A 113 -10.62 -4.59 4.14
CA HIS A 113 -11.48 -5.18 5.18
C HIS A 113 -12.85 -4.52 5.36
N SER A 114 -13.21 -3.57 4.51
CA SER A 114 -14.50 -2.88 4.52
C SER A 114 -15.08 -2.85 3.10
N GLU A 115 -16.34 -2.45 2.97
CA GLU A 115 -16.97 -2.27 1.65
C GLU A 115 -16.22 -1.23 0.80
N ILE A 116 -16.43 -1.32 -0.53
CA ILE A 116 -15.86 -0.35 -1.47
C ILE A 116 -16.57 0.99 -1.25
N GLY A 117 -15.79 2.05 -1.06
CA GLY A 117 -16.28 3.40 -0.90
C GLY A 117 -15.82 4.34 -2.01
N ASP A 118 -15.92 5.63 -1.76
CA ASP A 118 -15.39 6.70 -2.61
C ASP A 118 -14.48 7.64 -1.78
N ALA A 119 -14.23 8.86 -2.26
CA ALA A 119 -13.36 9.83 -1.60
C ALA A 119 -14.07 10.72 -0.56
N SER A 120 -15.37 10.53 -0.31
CA SER A 120 -16.18 11.33 0.62
C SER A 120 -16.06 10.90 2.08
#